data_AF-A0A257PRS8-F1
#
_entry.id   AF-A0A257PRS8-F1
#
_cell.length_a   1.000
_cell.length_b   1.000
_cell.length_c   1.000
_cell.angle_alpha   90.00
_cell.angle_beta   90.00
_cell.angle_gamma   90.00
#
_symmetry.space_group_name_H-M   'P 1'
#
loop_
_entity.id
_entity.type
_entity.pdbx_description
1 polymer ?
#
loop_
_entity_poly.entity_id
_entity_poly.type
_entity_poly.pdbx_seq_one_letter_code
_entity_poly.pdbx_strand_id
1 'polypeptide(L)'
;MDLRRSVLWVVFTMSMIFLYNSWLRYNGETDLFGTPPAHPAQVASAPTSAVPQAAPGAAALPGAAPAAASLTAPATTATAEPAAQLISIQTDLMDVKISSRGCNLVYAKLLKYESRSEPGKNVVLFDDTANSKYMAQSGLIGGDFPN
;
A
#
# COMPACT_ATOMS: atom_id res chain seq x y z
N MET A 1 33.64 -41.77 16.72
CA MET A 1 32.33 -41.24 17.19
C MET A 1 31.98 -39.91 16.51
N ASP A 2 32.94 -39.20 15.92
CA ASP A 2 32.73 -37.91 15.22
C ASP A 2 31.88 -37.94 13.94
N LEU A 3 31.96 -38.99 13.12
CA LEU A 3 31.21 -39.05 11.85
C LEU A 3 29.69 -38.94 12.07
N ARG A 4 29.18 -39.57 13.13
CA ARG A 4 27.75 -39.56 13.50
C ARG A 4 27.28 -38.14 13.85
N ARG A 5 28.15 -37.38 14.53
CA ARG A 5 27.88 -35.99 14.93
C ARG A 5 27.99 -35.03 13.74
N SER A 6 28.97 -35.21 12.86
CA SER A 6 29.13 -34.37 11.66
C SER A 6 28.00 -34.56 10.65
N VAL A 7 27.55 -35.79 10.40
CA VAL A 7 26.41 -36.05 9.51
C VAL A 7 25.12 -35.39 10.03
N LEU A 8 24.89 -35.45 11.34
CA LEU A 8 23.72 -34.82 11.96
C LEU A 8 23.77 -33.29 11.80
N TRP A 9 24.96 -32.69 11.95
CA TRP A 9 25.16 -31.25 11.71
C TRP A 9 24.89 -30.85 10.25
N VAL A 10 25.38 -31.63 9.28
CA VAL A 10 25.18 -31.34 7.85
C VAL A 10 23.69 -31.39 7.47
N VAL A 11 22.97 -32.42 7.91
CA VAL A 11 21.53 -32.55 7.63
C VAL A 11 20.74 -31.42 8.29
N PHE A 12 21.09 -31.05 9.52
CA PHE A 12 20.46 -29.94 10.23
C PHE A 12 20.66 -28.60 9.50
N THR A 13 21.89 -28.27 9.11
CA THR A 13 22.17 -27.01 8.39
C THR A 13 21.52 -26.98 7.01
N MET A 14 21.53 -28.11 6.30
CA MET A 14 20.87 -28.23 5.01
C MET A 14 19.37 -27.95 5.14
N SER A 15 18.72 -28.54 6.14
CA SER A 15 17.29 -28.35 6.39
C SER A 15 16.96 -26.90 6.78
N MET A 16 17.78 -26.25 7.60
CA MET A 16 17.63 -24.83 7.98
C MET A 16 17.70 -23.91 6.74
N ILE A 17 18.66 -24.17 5.84
CA ILE A 17 18.84 -23.43 4.59
C ILE A 17 17.63 -23.62 3.66
N PHE A 18 17.12 -24.84 3.50
CA PHE A 18 15.92 -25.09 2.69
C PHE A 18 14.68 -24.38 3.23
N LEU A 19 14.48 -24.36 4.55
CA LEU A 19 13.36 -23.66 5.17
C LEU A 19 13.47 -22.14 5.00
N TYR A 20 14.67 -21.60 5.20
CA TYR A 20 14.94 -20.18 4.99
C TYR A 20 14.73 -19.76 3.52
N ASN A 21 15.15 -20.62 2.58
CA ASN A 21 14.89 -20.43 1.17
C ASN A 21 13.37 -20.41 0.86
N SER A 22 12.61 -21.39 1.36
CA SER A 22 11.16 -21.40 1.20
C SER A 22 10.49 -20.15 1.77
N TRP A 23 11.00 -19.65 2.89
CA TRP A 23 10.53 -18.39 3.47
C TRP A 23 10.88 -17.20 2.56
N LEU A 24 12.09 -17.14 2.02
CA LEU A 24 12.52 -16.08 1.11
C LEU A 24 11.65 -16.04 -0.17
N ARG A 25 11.37 -17.20 -0.77
CA ARG A 25 10.44 -17.34 -1.91
C ARG A 25 9.01 -16.92 -1.58
N TYR A 26 8.52 -17.24 -0.38
CA TYR A 26 7.19 -16.83 0.06
C TYR A 26 7.09 -15.31 0.24
N ASN A 27 8.18 -14.65 0.67
CA ASN A 27 8.24 -13.20 0.84
C ASN A 27 8.61 -12.44 -0.46
N GLY A 28 8.80 -13.15 -1.59
CA GLY A 28 9.06 -12.53 -2.90
C GLY A 28 10.51 -12.06 -3.11
N GLU A 29 11.42 -12.40 -2.20
CA GLU A 29 12.84 -12.06 -2.28
C GLU A 29 13.61 -13.11 -3.11
N THR A 30 14.73 -12.70 -3.71
CA THR A 30 15.51 -13.56 -4.62
C THR A 30 16.12 -14.75 -3.86
N ASP A 31 15.79 -15.96 -4.30
CA ASP A 31 16.32 -17.22 -3.76
C ASP A 31 17.87 -17.22 -3.80
N LEU A 32 18.50 -17.59 -2.67
CA LEU A 32 19.96 -17.73 -2.50
C LEU A 32 20.64 -18.66 -3.53
N PHE A 33 19.89 -19.56 -4.17
CA PHE A 33 20.41 -20.49 -5.19
C PHE A 33 19.78 -20.31 -6.58
N GLY A 34 19.01 -19.24 -6.78
CA GLY A 34 18.44 -18.86 -8.08
C GLY A 34 19.30 -17.81 -8.77
N THR A 35 19.43 -17.90 -10.10
CA THR A 35 19.85 -16.76 -10.90
C THR A 35 18.93 -15.57 -10.58
N PRO A 36 19.45 -14.33 -10.52
CA PRO A 36 18.60 -13.15 -10.41
C PRO A 36 17.48 -13.27 -11.46
N PRO A 37 16.21 -13.00 -11.12
CA PRO A 37 15.22 -12.84 -12.17
C PRO A 37 15.76 -11.77 -13.11
N ALA A 38 16.03 -12.14 -14.35
CA ALA A 38 16.22 -11.18 -15.41
C ALA A 38 14.92 -10.37 -15.42
N HIS A 39 14.98 -9.18 -14.82
CA HIS A 39 13.97 -8.17 -15.00
C HIS A 39 13.82 -8.03 -16.52
N PRO A 40 12.64 -8.28 -17.11
CA PRO A 40 12.45 -7.90 -18.50
C PRO A 40 12.74 -6.41 -18.55
N ALA A 41 13.83 -6.04 -19.21
CA ALA A 41 14.14 -4.65 -19.45
C ALA A 41 12.90 -4.04 -20.10
N GLN A 42 12.20 -3.20 -19.35
CA GLN A 42 11.06 -2.48 -19.85
C GLN A 42 11.61 -1.54 -20.92
N VAL A 43 11.46 -1.95 -22.18
CA VAL A 43 11.77 -1.11 -23.33
C VAL A 43 10.87 0.10 -23.18
N ALA A 44 11.49 1.24 -22.88
CA ALA A 44 10.81 2.52 -22.84
C ALA A 44 10.33 2.83 -24.27
N SER A 45 9.06 2.54 -24.54
CA SER A 45 8.36 3.09 -25.69
C SER A 45 8.25 4.59 -25.48
N ALA A 46 9.11 5.34 -26.15
CA ALA A 46 9.02 6.79 -26.21
C ALA A 46 7.66 7.19 -26.81
N PRO A 47 6.86 8.05 -26.15
CA PRO A 47 5.69 8.63 -26.79
C PRO A 47 6.19 9.59 -27.88
N THR A 48 5.92 9.26 -29.14
CA THR A 48 5.92 10.23 -30.23
C THR A 48 4.70 11.12 -30.05
N SER A 49 4.83 12.16 -29.22
CA SER A 49 3.93 13.30 -29.25
C SER A 49 4.54 14.31 -30.21
N ALA A 50 3.95 14.40 -31.40
CA ALA A 50 4.19 15.46 -32.35
C ALA A 50 3.81 16.80 -31.70
N VAL A 51 4.80 17.51 -31.19
CA VAL A 51 4.69 18.93 -30.82
C VAL A 51 5.07 19.74 -32.06
N PRO A 52 4.18 20.61 -32.59
CA PRO A 52 4.59 21.55 -33.61
C PRO A 52 5.63 22.51 -33.02
N GLN A 53 6.81 22.51 -33.62
CA GLN A 53 7.90 23.41 -33.30
C GLN A 53 7.51 24.85 -33.65
N ALA A 54 7.23 25.67 -32.63
CA ALA A 54 7.15 27.12 -32.77
C ALA A 54 8.53 27.73 -32.46
N ALA A 55 9.06 28.47 -33.43
CA ALA A 55 10.36 29.11 -33.39
C ALA A 55 10.50 30.18 -32.27
N PRO A 56 11.73 30.56 -31.89
CA PRO A 56 11.98 31.43 -30.74
C PRO A 56 11.67 32.88 -31.08
N GLY A 57 10.68 33.45 -30.38
CA GLY A 57 10.38 34.88 -30.37
C GLY A 57 10.54 35.43 -28.96
N ALA A 58 11.59 36.22 -28.76
CA ALA A 58 11.88 36.89 -27.50
C ALA A 58 10.77 37.88 -27.10
N ALA A 59 10.26 37.75 -25.88
CA ALA A 59 9.63 38.85 -25.15
C ALA A 59 9.85 38.64 -23.64
N ALA A 60 10.71 39.48 -23.07
CA ALA A 60 11.03 39.51 -21.65
C ALA A 60 9.83 39.95 -20.80
N LEU A 61 9.64 39.30 -19.65
CA LEU A 61 8.89 39.83 -18.50
C LEU A 61 9.75 39.60 -17.23
N PRO A 62 10.04 40.66 -16.44
CA PRO A 62 10.99 40.61 -15.35
C PRO A 62 10.33 40.26 -14.01
N GLY A 63 11.04 39.52 -13.15
CA GLY A 63 10.71 39.44 -11.72
C GLY A 63 11.08 38.12 -11.07
N ALA A 64 12.31 38.02 -10.58
CA ALA A 64 12.76 36.93 -9.72
C ALA A 64 12.41 37.22 -8.25
N ALA A 65 11.85 36.24 -7.53
CA ALA A 65 12.17 35.92 -6.14
C ALA A 65 11.48 34.60 -5.71
N PRO A 66 12.19 33.65 -5.06
CA PRO A 66 11.56 32.53 -4.38
C PRO A 66 11.17 33.00 -2.97
N ALA A 67 9.88 33.08 -2.68
CA ALA A 67 9.40 33.28 -1.32
C ALA A 67 9.06 31.90 -0.72
N ALA A 68 9.87 31.47 0.25
CA ALA A 68 9.54 30.37 1.15
C ALA A 68 8.29 30.77 1.96
N ALA A 69 7.12 30.40 1.49
CA ALA A 69 5.88 30.52 2.23
C ALA A 69 5.76 29.29 3.15
N SER A 70 6.04 29.52 4.43
CA SER A 70 5.61 28.67 5.52
C SER A 70 4.11 28.38 5.41
N LEU A 71 3.75 27.12 5.17
CA LEU A 71 2.38 26.62 5.20
C LEU A 71 1.85 26.65 6.63
N THR A 72 1.40 27.82 7.09
CA THR A 72 0.44 27.88 8.20
C THR A 72 -0.89 27.37 7.67
N ALA A 73 -1.19 26.12 8.01
CA ALA A 73 -2.51 25.54 7.83
C ALA A 73 -3.56 26.46 8.49
N PRO A 74 -4.66 26.80 7.82
CA PRO A 74 -5.77 27.46 8.49
C PRO A 74 -6.25 26.53 9.60
N ALA A 75 -6.23 27.02 10.84
CA ALA A 75 -7.02 26.43 11.91
C ALA A 75 -8.49 26.73 11.59
N THR A 76 -9.07 25.95 10.70
CA THR A 76 -10.50 25.98 10.45
C THR A 76 -11.17 25.47 11.71
N THR A 77 -11.87 26.38 12.38
CA THR A 77 -12.77 26.10 13.50
C THR A 77 -13.58 24.86 13.16
N ALA A 78 -13.43 23.81 13.97
CA ALA A 78 -14.17 22.56 13.80
C ALA A 78 -15.67 22.86 13.99
N THR A 79 -16.35 23.16 12.89
CA THR A 79 -17.80 23.01 12.80
C THR A 79 -18.10 21.59 13.23
N ALA A 80 -19.00 21.42 14.20
CA ALA A 80 -19.44 20.11 14.66
C ALA A 80 -19.99 19.35 13.46
N GLU A 81 -19.11 18.54 12.88
CA GLU A 81 -19.33 17.82 11.65
C GLU A 81 -20.44 16.79 11.88
N PRO A 82 -21.34 16.57 10.90
CA PRO A 82 -22.42 15.60 11.05
C PRO A 82 -21.88 14.26 11.56
N ALA A 83 -22.67 13.63 12.44
CA ALA A 83 -22.33 12.34 13.00
C ALA A 83 -22.02 11.37 11.85
N ALA A 84 -20.83 10.77 11.88
CA ALA A 84 -20.39 9.86 10.85
C ALA A 84 -21.35 8.66 10.79
N GLN A 85 -22.16 8.59 9.73
CA GLN A 85 -23.04 7.46 9.48
C GLN A 85 -22.22 6.31 8.89
N LEU A 86 -22.38 5.11 9.45
CA LEU A 86 -21.81 3.88 8.90
C LEU A 86 -22.79 3.26 7.90
N ILE A 87 -22.31 3.00 6.69
CA ILE A 87 -23.04 2.36 5.60
C ILE A 87 -22.46 0.97 5.39
N SER A 88 -23.30 -0.06 5.46
CA SER A 88 -22.90 -1.45 5.19
C SER A 88 -23.18 -1.80 3.73
N ILE A 89 -22.19 -2.33 3.03
CA ILE A 89 -22.28 -2.79 1.65
C ILE A 89 -21.82 -4.24 1.59
N GLN A 90 -22.69 -5.11 1.11
CA GLN A 90 -22.36 -6.52 0.88
C GLN A 90 -22.29 -6.83 -0.61
N THR A 91 -21.23 -7.53 -0.98
CA THR A 91 -21.02 -8.08 -2.32
C THR A 91 -20.94 -9.60 -2.24
N ASP A 92 -20.70 -10.25 -3.38
CA ASP A 92 -20.51 -11.69 -3.52
C ASP A 92 -19.26 -12.22 -2.79
N LEU A 93 -18.27 -11.36 -2.58
CA LEU A 93 -16.98 -11.70 -1.97
C LEU A 93 -16.69 -10.95 -0.67
N MET A 94 -17.25 -9.76 -0.47
CA MET A 94 -16.84 -8.87 0.62
C MET A 94 -18.04 -8.20 1.30
N ASP A 95 -17.93 -8.00 2.62
CA ASP A 95 -18.87 -7.18 3.39
C ASP A 95 -18.07 -6.04 4.04
N VAL A 96 -18.46 -4.82 3.71
CA VAL A 96 -17.72 -3.59 3.97
C VAL A 96 -18.58 -2.62 4.75
N LYS A 97 -17.99 -1.91 5.71
CA LYS A 97 -18.59 -0.74 6.33
C LYS A 97 -17.79 0.52 5.99
N ILE A 98 -18.48 1.50 5.40
CA ILE A 98 -17.92 2.80 5.00
C ILE A 98 -18.51 3.88 5.91
N SER A 99 -17.64 4.79 6.35
CA SER A 99 -18.05 6.02 7.02
C SER A 99 -18.39 7.07 5.96
N SER A 100 -19.57 7.68 6.09
CA SER A 100 -19.98 8.84 5.28
C SER A 100 -19.03 10.04 5.46
N ARG A 101 -18.28 10.09 6.56
CA ARG A 101 -17.20 11.07 6.75
C ARG A 101 -15.96 10.66 5.97
N GLY A 102 -15.61 11.45 4.95
CA GLY A 102 -14.41 11.24 4.14
C GLY A 102 -14.40 9.93 3.34
N CYS A 103 -15.56 9.27 3.16
CA CYS A 103 -15.66 7.97 2.48
C CYS A 103 -14.60 6.96 2.98
N ASN A 104 -14.42 6.91 4.31
CA ASN A 104 -13.40 6.07 4.92
C ASN A 104 -13.90 4.64 5.07
N LEU A 105 -13.08 3.66 4.70
CA LEU A 105 -13.38 2.24 4.83
C LEU A 105 -12.98 1.78 6.24
N VAL A 106 -13.96 1.62 7.11
CA VAL A 106 -13.78 1.35 8.55
C VAL A 106 -13.72 -0.15 8.84
N TYR A 107 -14.36 -0.96 8.00
CA TYR A 107 -14.35 -2.41 8.16
C TYR A 107 -14.49 -3.13 6.83
N ALA A 108 -13.79 -4.24 6.64
CA ALA A 108 -14.08 -5.17 5.56
C ALA A 108 -13.76 -6.62 5.94
N LYS A 109 -14.65 -7.55 5.58
CA LYS A 109 -14.43 -9.00 5.71
C LYS A 109 -14.63 -9.70 4.37
N LEU A 110 -13.86 -10.76 4.11
CA LEU A 110 -14.07 -11.61 2.93
C LEU A 110 -14.92 -12.83 3.26
N LEU A 111 -16.06 -12.98 2.59
CA LEU A 111 -17.05 -14.02 2.90
C LEU A 111 -16.59 -15.44 2.52
N LYS A 112 -15.65 -15.59 1.58
CA LYS A 112 -15.20 -16.90 1.08
C LYS A 112 -13.90 -17.40 1.70
N TYR A 113 -13.26 -16.61 2.56
CA TYR A 113 -11.96 -16.95 3.14
C TYR A 113 -12.09 -17.05 4.65
N GLU A 114 -11.74 -18.21 5.20
CA GLU A 114 -11.68 -18.43 6.64
C GLU A 114 -10.36 -17.90 7.20
N SER A 115 -10.45 -17.31 8.39
CA SER A 115 -9.30 -16.83 9.12
C SER A 115 -8.50 -17.99 9.67
N ARG A 116 -7.18 -17.95 9.45
CA ARG A 116 -6.25 -18.92 10.03
C ARG A 116 -6.03 -18.69 11.54
N SER A 117 -6.20 -17.46 12.01
CA SER A 117 -6.03 -17.11 13.43
C SER A 117 -7.27 -17.44 14.25
N GLU A 118 -8.45 -17.40 13.64
CA GLU A 118 -9.75 -17.58 14.31
C GLU A 118 -10.61 -18.61 13.55
N PRO A 119 -10.59 -19.89 13.95
CA PRO A 119 -11.37 -20.94 13.31
C PRO A 119 -12.87 -20.61 13.33
N GLY A 120 -13.53 -20.72 12.18
CA GLY A 120 -14.97 -20.45 12.03
C GLY A 120 -15.34 -18.97 11.83
N LYS A 121 -14.35 -18.06 11.73
CA LYS A 121 -14.58 -16.67 11.31
C LYS A 121 -13.96 -16.39 9.96
N ASN A 122 -14.57 -15.47 9.22
CA ASN A 122 -14.02 -14.95 7.98
C ASN A 122 -12.80 -14.05 8.22
N VAL A 123 -11.91 -13.98 7.21
CA VAL A 123 -10.79 -13.02 7.22
C VAL A 123 -11.33 -11.60 7.24
N VAL A 124 -10.90 -10.81 8.23
CA VAL A 124 -11.13 -9.37 8.33
C VAL A 124 -9.89 -8.66 7.81
N LEU A 125 -10.04 -7.79 6.81
CA LEU A 125 -8.94 -6.98 6.28
C LEU A 125 -8.81 -5.66 7.02
N PHE A 126 -9.92 -4.93 7.14
CA PHE A 126 -9.97 -3.63 7.79
C PHE A 126 -10.80 -3.73 9.05
N ASP A 127 -10.30 -3.13 10.12
CA ASP A 127 -10.93 -3.04 11.43
C ASP A 127 -10.52 -1.71 12.07
N ASP A 128 -11.44 -1.03 12.74
CA ASP A 128 -11.20 0.22 13.47
C ASP A 128 -11.51 0.02 14.96
N THR A 129 -11.16 -1.16 15.47
CA THR A 129 -11.24 -1.49 16.89
C THR A 129 -9.95 -1.04 17.57
N ALA A 130 -10.02 -0.66 18.86
CA ALA A 130 -8.85 -0.19 19.63
C ALA A 130 -7.66 -1.18 19.65
N ASN A 131 -7.92 -2.48 19.47
CA ASN A 131 -6.88 -3.52 19.43
C ASN A 131 -6.21 -3.70 18.05
N SER A 132 -6.91 -3.35 16.97
CA SER A 132 -6.48 -3.59 15.58
C SER A 132 -7.02 -2.47 14.72
N LYS A 133 -6.22 -1.43 14.51
CA LYS A 133 -6.59 -0.26 13.72
C LYS A 133 -5.94 -0.34 12.33
N TYR A 134 -6.73 -0.76 11.36
CA TYR A 134 -6.34 -0.81 9.96
C TYR A 134 -7.52 -0.37 9.10
N MET A 135 -7.39 0.81 8.48
CA MET A 135 -8.44 1.45 7.70
C MET A 135 -7.88 1.98 6.38
N ALA A 136 -8.72 2.05 5.35
CA ALA A 136 -8.39 2.74 4.11
C ALA A 136 -9.12 4.10 4.09
N GLN A 137 -8.36 5.18 4.00
CA GLN A 137 -8.89 6.54 3.96
C GLN A 137 -8.72 7.13 2.57
N SER A 138 -9.74 7.85 2.11
CA SER A 138 -9.70 8.54 0.82
C SER A 138 -10.16 9.99 1.01
N GLY A 139 -9.72 10.89 0.15
CA GLY A 139 -10.07 12.29 0.28
C GLY A 139 -9.41 13.17 -0.78
N LEU A 140 -9.89 14.40 -0.86
CA LEU A 140 -9.32 15.45 -1.68
C LEU A 140 -8.39 16.29 -0.81
N ILE A 141 -7.18 16.58 -1.28
CA ILE A 141 -6.19 17.42 -0.59
C ILE A 141 -5.73 18.56 -1.50
N GLY A 142 -5.31 19.69 -0.92
CA GLY A 142 -4.66 20.78 -1.66
C GLY A 142 -5.59 21.79 -2.35
N GLY A 143 -6.84 21.92 -1.91
CA GLY A 143 -7.78 22.92 -2.44
C GLY A 143 -8.81 23.36 -1.39
N ASP A 144 -9.54 24.44 -1.69
CA ASP A 144 -10.65 24.94 -0.88
C ASP A 144 -11.92 24.15 -1.25
N PHE A 145 -12.00 22.91 -0.74
CA PHE A 145 -13.13 22.02 -1.00
C PHE A 145 -14.21 22.18 0.06
N PRO A 146 -15.50 22.20 -0.31
CA PRO A 146 -16.58 22.18 0.67
C PRO A 146 -16.58 20.83 1.40
N ASN A 147 -16.42 20.89 2.73
CA ASN A 147 -16.69 19.79 3.65
C ASN A 147 -18.16 19.81 4.06
#